data_AF-A0A7S3VG99-F1
#
_entry.id   AF-A0A7S3VG99-F1
#
_cell.length_a   1.000
_cell.length_b   1.000
_cell.length_c   1.000
_cell.angle_alpha   90.00
_cell.angle_beta   90.00
_cell.angle_gamma   90.00
#
_symmetry.space_group_name_H-M   'P 1'
#
loop_
_entity.id
_entity.type
_entity.pdbx_description
1 polymer ?
#
loop_
_entity_poly.entity_id
_entity_poly.type
_entity_poly.pdbx_seq_one_letter_code
_entity_poly.pdbx_strand_id
1 'polypeptide(L)'
;MSVQENSHEQNVRVGVGVLVQDPLDHTKVFAGIRKGSHGSGTLSLPGGHLEMMESWEDCARREVEEETGLKVHALKMVHVTNDPMPLENKHYITIFMAAKCENESDRPVNLEPNKCEGWNSYSWNDLCEIIASEDEGSKVRLFGPLKRLVEDSPINVTNFLSE
;
A
#
# COMPACT_ATOMS: atom_id res chain seq x y z
N MET A 1 -32.86 -27.10 -21.35
CA MET A 1 -31.88 -26.12 -21.84
C MET A 1 -30.95 -25.82 -20.69
N SER A 2 -29.71 -26.27 -20.80
CA SER A 2 -28.66 -26.03 -19.80
C SER A 2 -28.22 -24.57 -19.87
N VAL A 3 -28.47 -23.81 -18.81
CA VAL A 3 -27.78 -22.55 -18.59
C VAL A 3 -26.40 -22.93 -18.06
N GLN A 4 -25.36 -22.76 -18.89
CA GLN A 4 -23.98 -22.84 -18.42
C GLN A 4 -23.73 -21.62 -17.54
N GLU A 5 -23.48 -21.83 -16.25
CA GLU A 5 -23.10 -20.79 -15.30
C GLU A 5 -21.64 -20.34 -15.54
N ASN A 6 -21.52 -19.02 -15.76
CA ASN A 6 -20.41 -18.10 -15.56
C ASN A 6 -18.98 -18.55 -15.89
N SER A 7 -18.45 -18.01 -16.99
CA SER A 7 -17.03 -17.67 -17.08
C SER A 7 -16.68 -16.73 -15.92
N HIS A 8 -15.68 -17.08 -15.09
CA HIS A 8 -15.08 -16.14 -14.14
C HIS A 8 -14.54 -14.94 -14.91
N GLU A 9 -15.29 -13.84 -14.90
CA GLU A 9 -14.90 -12.62 -15.59
C GLU A 9 -13.64 -12.04 -14.90
N GLN A 10 -12.52 -12.02 -15.64
CA GLN A 10 -11.28 -11.43 -15.17
C GLN A 10 -11.38 -9.92 -15.30
N ASN A 11 -11.74 -9.27 -14.20
CA ASN A 11 -11.90 -7.83 -14.15
C ASN A 11 -10.65 -7.16 -13.56
N VAL A 12 -10.22 -6.06 -14.20
CA VAL A 12 -9.26 -5.12 -13.63
C VAL A 12 -9.88 -4.49 -12.39
N ARG A 13 -9.12 -4.41 -11.30
CA ARG A 13 -9.58 -3.93 -9.99
C ARG A 13 -8.89 -2.61 -9.65
N VAL A 14 -9.48 -1.85 -8.72
CA VAL A 14 -8.89 -0.61 -8.21
C VAL A 14 -8.51 -0.80 -6.76
N GLY A 15 -7.25 -0.53 -6.45
CA GLY A 15 -6.73 -0.49 -5.08
C GLY A 15 -6.29 0.92 -4.68
N VAL A 16 -6.27 1.17 -3.38
CA VAL A 16 -5.71 2.40 -2.80
C VAL A 16 -4.61 2.01 -1.82
N GLY A 17 -3.40 2.55 -2.00
CA GLY A 17 -2.29 2.42 -1.07
C GLY A 17 -1.94 3.76 -0.44
N VAL A 18 -1.66 3.80 0.86
CA VAL A 18 -1.52 5.06 1.59
C VAL A 18 -0.11 5.23 2.17
N LEU A 19 0.59 6.27 1.73
CA LEU A 19 1.83 6.75 2.33
C LEU A 19 1.48 7.59 3.56
N VAL A 20 1.38 6.92 4.72
CA VAL A 20 1.18 7.58 6.00
C VAL A 20 2.55 7.99 6.54
N GLN A 21 2.81 9.30 6.59
CA GLN A 21 4.06 9.86 7.11
C GLN A 21 4.22 9.58 8.60
N ASP A 22 5.40 9.12 9.00
CA ASP A 22 5.74 8.89 10.41
C ASP A 22 5.90 10.25 11.11
N PRO A 23 5.08 10.57 12.12
CA PRO A 23 5.18 11.86 12.82
C PRO A 23 6.46 12.04 13.64
N LEU A 24 7.27 10.99 13.86
CA LEU A 24 8.60 11.13 14.48
C LEU A 24 9.71 11.42 13.48
N ASP A 25 9.52 11.01 12.23
CA ASP A 25 10.49 11.15 11.16
C ASP A 25 9.73 11.34 9.85
N HIS A 26 9.49 12.60 9.51
CA HIS A 26 8.68 12.98 8.34
C HIS A 26 9.28 12.51 7.00
N THR A 27 10.51 12.00 7.00
CA THR A 27 11.12 11.40 5.80
C THR A 27 10.71 9.95 5.56
N LYS A 28 9.90 9.39 6.46
CA LYS A 28 9.52 7.97 6.47
C LYS A 28 8.02 7.75 6.43
N VAL A 29 7.65 6.55 6.01
CA VAL A 29 6.26 6.08 5.94
C VAL A 29 6.09 4.74 6.64
N PHE A 30 4.88 4.48 7.12
CA PHE A 30 4.54 3.17 7.67
C PHE A 30 4.28 2.13 6.58
N ALA A 31 4.90 0.97 6.71
CA ALA A 31 4.66 -0.21 5.89
C ALA A 31 4.73 -1.49 6.73
N GLY A 32 4.05 -2.55 6.28
CA GLY A 32 3.90 -3.80 7.03
C GLY A 32 4.03 -5.04 6.16
N ILE A 33 4.43 -6.16 6.78
CA ILE A 33 4.61 -7.44 6.07
C ILE A 33 3.29 -8.19 6.01
N ARG A 34 2.86 -8.53 4.80
CA ARG A 34 1.61 -9.25 4.53
C ARG A 34 1.72 -10.73 4.90
N LYS A 35 0.68 -11.29 5.53
CA LYS A 35 0.52 -12.72 5.85
C LYS A 35 -0.41 -13.49 4.89
N GLY A 36 -1.20 -12.78 4.09
CA GLY A 36 -2.22 -13.38 3.23
C GLY A 36 -1.64 -14.20 2.07
N SER A 37 -2.45 -15.10 1.48
CA SER A 37 -2.07 -15.97 0.36
C SER A 37 -1.54 -15.23 -0.88
N HIS A 38 -1.87 -13.94 -1.02
CA HIS A 38 -1.38 -13.07 -2.08
C HIS A 38 -0.35 -12.09 -1.53
N GLY A 39 0.91 -12.24 -1.96
CA GLY A 39 2.01 -11.42 -1.49
C GLY A 39 2.47 -11.74 -0.07
N SER A 40 2.28 -12.97 0.42
CA SER A 40 2.80 -13.38 1.73
C SER A 40 4.31 -13.10 1.82
N GLY A 41 4.74 -12.48 2.92
CA GLY A 41 6.14 -12.10 3.13
C GLY A 41 6.58 -10.86 2.34
N THR A 42 5.66 -10.16 1.66
CA THR A 42 5.97 -8.88 1.01
C THR A 42 5.56 -7.70 1.87
N LEU A 43 6.33 -6.62 1.77
CA LEU A 43 6.08 -5.35 2.43
C LEU A 43 5.04 -4.54 1.63
N SER A 44 4.00 -4.03 2.28
CA SER A 44 3.00 -3.16 1.67
C SER A 44 2.68 -1.96 2.54
N LEU A 45 2.21 -0.89 1.90
CA LEU A 45 1.55 0.22 2.58
C LEU A 45 0.20 -0.26 3.17
N PRO A 46 -0.35 0.46 4.16
CA PRO A 46 -1.76 0.28 4.50
C PRO A 46 -2.64 0.61 3.29
N GLY A 47 -3.71 -0.13 3.11
CA GLY A 47 -4.58 0.04 1.96
C GLY A 47 -5.32 -1.21 1.52
N GLY A 48 -6.30 -1.00 0.64
CA GLY A 48 -7.16 -2.07 0.17
C GLY A 48 -7.95 -1.70 -1.06
N HIS A 49 -9.15 -2.24 -1.18
CA HIS A 49 -9.98 -2.09 -2.37
C HIS A 49 -10.78 -0.81 -2.30
N LEU A 50 -10.87 -0.08 -3.41
CA LEU A 50 -11.82 1.01 -3.54
C LEU A 50 -13.24 0.44 -3.59
N GLU A 51 -14.10 0.86 -2.67
CA GLU A 51 -15.48 0.41 -2.62
C GLU A 51 -16.41 1.21 -3.53
N MET A 52 -17.61 0.66 -3.76
CA MET A 52 -18.60 1.29 -4.63
C MET A 52 -19.07 2.61 -4.03
N MET A 53 -19.07 3.68 -4.84
CA MET A 53 -19.41 5.06 -4.43
C MET A 53 -18.46 5.66 -3.38
N GLU A 54 -17.26 5.10 -3.21
CA GLU A 54 -16.24 5.61 -2.29
C GLU A 54 -15.29 6.58 -3.00
N SER A 55 -14.91 7.68 -2.32
CA SER A 55 -13.83 8.56 -2.79
C SER A 55 -12.46 7.96 -2.46
N TRP A 56 -11.41 8.41 -3.14
CA TRP A 56 -10.06 7.90 -2.85
C TRP A 56 -9.60 8.29 -1.44
N GLU A 57 -9.98 9.48 -1.00
CA GLU A 57 -9.69 9.98 0.34
C GLU A 57 -10.45 9.20 1.43
N ASP A 58 -11.69 8.81 1.17
CA ASP A 58 -12.48 8.03 2.13
C ASP A 58 -11.98 6.59 2.22
N CYS A 59 -11.64 5.97 1.09
CA CYS A 59 -10.98 4.67 1.06
C CYS A 59 -9.65 4.69 1.84
N ALA A 60 -8.80 5.69 1.58
CA ALA A 60 -7.54 5.83 2.28
C ALA A 60 -7.72 6.03 3.79
N ARG A 61 -8.71 6.83 4.24
CA ARG A 61 -9.02 6.98 5.67
C ARG A 61 -9.50 5.67 6.28
N ARG A 62 -10.46 5.01 5.64
CA ARG A 62 -11.04 3.75 6.11
C ARG A 62 -9.98 2.67 6.27
N GLU A 63 -9.20 2.40 5.22
CA GLU A 63 -8.18 1.34 5.24
C GLU A 63 -7.09 1.62 6.28
N VAL A 64 -6.63 2.87 6.39
CA VAL A 64 -5.64 3.25 7.42
C VAL A 64 -6.21 3.05 8.82
N GLU A 65 -7.44 3.49 9.08
CA GLU A 65 -8.07 3.32 10.40
C GLU A 65 -8.31 1.83 10.72
N GLU A 66 -8.82 1.04 9.77
CA GLU A 66 -9.10 -0.39 9.93
C GLU A 66 -7.83 -1.22 10.22
N GLU A 67 -6.73 -0.93 9.51
CA GLU A 67 -5.52 -1.75 9.59
C GLU A 67 -4.53 -1.29 10.67
N THR A 68 -4.51 0.02 10.97
CA THR A 68 -3.49 0.64 11.83
C THR A 68 -4.06 1.35 13.07
N GLY A 69 -5.36 1.66 13.09
CA GLY A 69 -5.98 2.51 14.11
C GLY A 69 -5.61 3.98 14.03
N LEU A 70 -4.82 4.39 13.03
CA LEU A 70 -4.42 5.77 12.83
C LEU A 70 -5.55 6.58 12.21
N LYS A 71 -5.68 7.83 12.65
CA LYS A 71 -6.48 8.84 11.98
C LYS A 71 -5.57 9.76 11.18
N VAL A 72 -5.99 10.05 9.95
CA VAL A 72 -5.15 10.78 9.00
C VAL A 72 -5.87 11.95 8.35
N HIS A 73 -5.11 12.98 8.02
CA HIS A 73 -5.56 14.19 7.34
C HIS A 73 -4.61 14.57 6.19
N ALA A 74 -4.91 15.71 5.54
CA ALA A 74 -4.14 16.25 4.42
C ALA A 74 -3.94 15.24 3.26
N LEU A 75 -4.98 14.45 2.98
CA LEU A 75 -4.93 13.43 1.94
C LEU A 75 -4.75 14.06 0.56
N LYS A 76 -3.81 13.52 -0.21
CA LYS A 76 -3.51 13.97 -1.57
C LYS A 76 -3.11 12.78 -2.43
N MET A 77 -3.69 12.67 -3.62
CA MET A 77 -3.22 11.69 -4.61
C MET A 77 -1.83 12.09 -5.10
N VAL A 78 -0.88 11.15 -5.07
CA VAL A 78 0.53 11.39 -5.44
C VAL A 78 0.97 10.62 -6.68
N HIS A 79 0.41 9.44 -6.93
CA HIS A 79 0.75 8.64 -8.11
C HIS A 79 -0.33 7.58 -8.41
N VAL A 80 -0.29 7.00 -9.60
CA VAL A 80 -1.11 5.86 -10.00
C VAL A 80 -0.24 4.86 -10.76
N THR A 81 -0.38 3.57 -10.45
CA THR A 81 0.33 2.48 -11.15
C THR A 81 -0.63 1.54 -11.85
N ASN A 82 -0.10 0.85 -12.86
CA ASN A 82 -0.76 -0.25 -13.56
C ASN A 82 -0.05 -1.56 -13.21
N ASP A 83 -0.72 -2.44 -12.46
CA ASP A 83 -0.11 -3.57 -11.76
C ASP A 83 -0.66 -4.93 -12.25
N PRO A 84 -0.24 -5.41 -13.44
CA PRO A 84 -0.54 -6.76 -13.87
C PRO A 84 0.28 -7.78 -13.05
N MET A 85 -0.41 -8.77 -12.47
CA MET A 85 0.14 -9.81 -11.59
C MET A 85 -0.18 -11.19 -12.19
N PRO A 86 0.58 -11.64 -13.21
CA PRO A 86 0.23 -12.83 -13.98
C PRO A 86 0.30 -14.13 -13.16
N LEU A 87 1.20 -14.21 -12.18
CA LEU A 87 1.33 -15.40 -11.32
C LEU A 87 0.12 -15.57 -10.38
N GLU A 88 -0.45 -14.44 -9.94
CA GLU A 88 -1.61 -14.35 -9.07
C GLU A 88 -2.94 -14.28 -9.83
N ASN A 89 -2.88 -14.24 -11.17
CA ASN A 89 -4.04 -14.07 -12.06
C ASN A 89 -4.88 -12.83 -11.70
N LYS A 90 -4.19 -11.73 -11.39
CA LYS A 90 -4.77 -10.46 -10.92
C LYS A 90 -4.24 -9.29 -11.73
N HIS A 91 -5.04 -8.22 -11.78
CA HIS A 91 -4.63 -6.95 -12.37
C HIS A 91 -5.28 -5.82 -11.58
N TYR A 92 -4.45 -4.94 -11.02
CA TYR A 92 -4.89 -3.75 -10.31
C TYR A 92 -4.44 -2.47 -11.03
N ILE A 93 -5.27 -1.44 -10.94
CA ILE A 93 -4.82 -0.05 -10.97
C ILE A 93 -4.71 0.38 -9.50
N THR A 94 -3.55 0.82 -9.06
CA THR A 94 -3.36 1.25 -7.68
C THR A 94 -3.19 2.76 -7.62
N ILE A 95 -4.04 3.41 -6.83
CA ILE A 95 -4.00 4.84 -6.58
C ILE A 95 -3.23 5.05 -5.28
N PHE A 96 -2.17 5.84 -5.31
CA PHE A 96 -1.38 6.15 -4.14
C PHE A 96 -1.79 7.50 -3.55
N MET A 97 -2.19 7.46 -2.29
CA MET A 97 -2.54 8.64 -1.49
C MET A 97 -1.43 8.90 -0.49
N ALA A 98 -1.07 10.16 -0.26
CA ALA A 98 -0.21 10.58 0.84
C ALA A 98 -1.06 11.20 1.95
N ALA A 99 -0.71 10.94 3.21
CA ALA A 99 -1.46 11.44 4.36
C ALA A 99 -0.56 11.68 5.58
N LYS A 100 -1.00 12.57 6.47
CA LYS A 100 -0.33 12.88 7.75
C LYS A 100 -1.19 12.38 8.91
N CYS A 101 -0.55 11.89 9.97
CA CYS A 101 -1.24 11.52 11.21
C CYS A 101 -1.87 12.75 11.87
N GLU A 102 -3.02 12.60 12.54
CA GLU A 102 -3.65 13.72 13.26
C GLU A 102 -2.82 14.23 14.44
N ASN A 103 -2.04 13.35 15.10
CA ASN A 103 -1.22 13.72 16.27
C ASN A 103 0.24 13.26 16.13
N GLU A 104 1.17 14.03 16.71
CA GLU A 104 2.60 13.70 16.72
C GLU A 104 2.91 12.40 17.50
N SER A 105 2.04 12.04 18.44
CA SER A 105 2.15 10.83 19.25
C SER A 105 1.60 9.57 18.58
N ASP A 106 0.97 9.69 17.42
CA ASP A 106 0.25 8.58 16.77
C ASP A 106 1.20 7.49 16.28
N ARG A 107 0.92 6.23 16.64
CA ARG A 107 1.68 5.06 16.20
C ARG A 107 0.72 3.97 15.73
N PRO A 108 1.04 3.27 14.63
CA PRO A 108 0.18 2.22 14.12
C PRO A 108 0.12 1.05 15.10
N VAL A 109 -1.08 0.52 15.30
CA VAL A 109 -1.34 -0.75 16.00
C VAL A 109 -1.78 -1.78 14.96
N ASN A 110 -1.27 -3.00 15.05
CA ASN A 110 -1.70 -4.06 14.13
C ASN A 110 -3.11 -4.55 14.51
N LEU A 111 -4.14 -3.94 13.93
CA LEU A 111 -5.54 -4.28 14.19
C LEU A 111 -6.00 -5.53 13.42
N GLU A 112 -5.24 -5.94 12.40
CA GLU A 112 -5.49 -7.15 11.60
C GLU A 112 -4.33 -8.15 11.68
N PRO A 113 -4.04 -8.73 12.86
CA PRO A 113 -2.88 -9.59 13.07
C PRO A 113 -2.86 -10.88 12.23
N ASN A 114 -4.02 -11.25 11.66
CA ASN A 114 -4.13 -12.37 10.73
C ASN A 114 -3.72 -12.01 9.29
N LYS A 115 -3.70 -10.71 8.93
CA LYS A 115 -3.35 -10.20 7.60
C LYS A 115 -1.97 -9.55 7.55
N CYS A 116 -1.50 -8.96 8.65
CA CYS A 116 -0.23 -8.24 8.75
C CYS A 116 0.63 -8.73 9.92
N GLU A 117 1.96 -8.72 9.79
CA GLU A 117 2.91 -8.99 10.89
C GLU A 117 3.10 -7.80 11.82
N GLY A 118 2.77 -6.60 11.37
CA GLY A 118 2.96 -5.35 12.10
C GLY A 118 3.50 -4.26 11.19
N TRP A 119 3.67 -3.07 11.76
CA TRP A 119 4.00 -1.86 11.05
C TRP A 119 5.36 -1.33 11.50
N ASN A 120 6.23 -0.99 10.55
CA ASN A 120 7.50 -0.31 10.78
C ASN A 120 7.60 0.93 9.89
N SER A 121 8.55 1.80 10.22
CA SER A 121 8.79 3.06 9.52
C SER A 121 9.97 2.91 8.56
N TYR A 122 9.77 3.28 7.28
CA TYR A 122 10.74 3.13 6.20
C TYR A 122 10.95 4.46 5.48
N SER A 123 12.20 4.85 5.29
CA SER A 123 12.56 5.94 4.37
C SER A 123 12.39 5.49 2.93
N TRP A 124 12.35 6.46 2.01
CA TRP A 124 12.35 6.15 0.59
C TRP A 124 13.58 5.33 0.16
N ASN A 125 14.74 5.61 0.75
CA ASN A 125 15.98 4.87 0.48
C ASN A 125 15.89 3.42 0.97
N ASP A 126 15.30 3.17 2.15
CA ASP A 126 15.10 1.81 2.66
C ASP A 126 14.28 0.97 1.66
N LEU A 127 13.23 1.56 1.06
CA LEU A 127 12.41 0.90 0.06
C LEU A 127 13.18 0.61 -1.24
N CYS A 128 14.01 1.56 -1.71
CA CYS A 128 14.89 1.36 -2.86
C CYS A 128 15.91 0.23 -2.62
N GLU A 129 16.49 0.16 -1.42
CA GLU A 129 17.46 -0.88 -1.03
C GLU A 129 16.83 -2.27 -0.97
N ILE A 130 15.56 -2.36 -0.55
CA ILE A 130 14.81 -3.62 -0.59
C ILE A 130 14.71 -4.14 -2.03
N ILE A 131 14.40 -3.27 -3.01
CA ILE A 131 14.38 -3.67 -4.43
C ILE A 131 15.77 -4.12 -4.90
N ALA A 132 16.81 -3.35 -4.59
CA ALA A 132 18.18 -3.64 -5.03
C ALA A 132 18.72 -4.97 -4.48
N SER A 133 18.26 -5.39 -3.30
CA SER A 133 18.68 -6.63 -2.64
C SER A 133 17.82 -7.86 -2.98
N GLU A 134 16.77 -7.74 -3.81
CA GLU A 134 15.92 -8.87 -4.20
C GLU A 134 16.72 -9.97 -4.92
N ASP A 135 17.69 -9.58 -5.76
CA ASP A 135 18.54 -10.50 -6.53
C ASP A 135 19.58 -11.23 -5.66
N GLU A 136 19.84 -10.72 -4.45
CA GLU A 136 20.82 -11.27 -3.49
C GLU A 136 20.19 -12.27 -2.51
N GLY A 137 18.90 -12.59 -2.68
CA GLY A 137 18.19 -13.55 -1.84
C GLY A 137 17.65 -12.96 -0.54
N SER A 138 17.42 -11.64 -0.49
CA SER A 138 16.75 -10.99 0.64
C SER A 138 15.39 -11.62 0.93
N LYS A 139 15.05 -11.73 2.22
CA LYS A 139 13.80 -12.36 2.68
C LYS A 139 12.58 -11.44 2.52
N VAL A 140 12.80 -10.12 2.47
CA VAL A 140 11.73 -9.13 2.36
C VAL A 140 11.72 -8.60 0.94
N ARG A 141 10.54 -8.55 0.33
CA ARG A 141 10.31 -8.02 -1.01
C ARG A 141 9.18 -7.00 -0.96
N LEU A 142 9.16 -6.04 -1.87
CA LEU A 142 8.03 -5.11 -1.94
C LEU A 142 6.83 -5.79 -2.62
N PHE A 143 5.62 -5.51 -2.12
CA PHE A 143 4.40 -5.94 -2.79
C PHE A 143 4.27 -5.23 -4.15
N GLY A 144 3.78 -5.92 -5.17
CA GLY A 144 3.83 -5.49 -6.59
C GLY A 144 3.55 -4.00 -6.84
N PRO A 145 2.43 -3.44 -6.35
CA PRO A 145 2.13 -2.01 -6.52
C PRO A 145 3.13 -1.09 -5.82
N LEU A 146 3.55 -1.42 -4.60
CA LEU A 146 4.56 -0.63 -3.88
C LEU A 146 5.93 -0.73 -4.59
N LYS A 147 6.30 -1.91 -5.07
CA LYS A 147 7.50 -2.08 -5.91
C LYS A 147 7.45 -1.15 -7.11
N ARG A 148 6.31 -1.15 -7.83
CA ARG A 148 6.11 -0.31 -9.01
C ARG A 148 6.18 1.19 -8.69
N LEU A 149 5.57 1.62 -7.59
CA LEU A 149 5.65 3.00 -7.11
C LEU A 149 7.09 3.44 -6.86
N VAL A 150 7.89 2.58 -6.22
CA VAL A 150 9.30 2.86 -5.91
C VAL A 150 10.16 2.90 -7.18
N GLU A 151 9.94 1.97 -8.11
CA GLU A 151 10.59 1.96 -9.43
C GLU A 151 10.28 3.22 -10.26
N ASP A 152 9.02 3.68 -10.25
CA ASP A 152 8.60 4.88 -10.97
C ASP A 152 9.18 6.17 -10.34
N SER A 153 9.52 6.14 -9.04
CA SER A 153 10.10 7.25 -8.26
C SER A 153 9.43 8.62 -8.53
N PRO A 154 8.10 8.74 -8.36
CA PRO A 154 7.37 9.94 -8.73
C PRO A 154 7.75 11.13 -7.84
N ILE A 155 8.02 12.28 -8.46
CA ILE A 155 8.44 13.52 -7.77
C ILE A 155 7.46 13.97 -6.67
N ASN A 156 6.16 13.68 -6.82
CA ASN A 156 5.16 14.04 -5.83
C ASN A 156 5.35 13.28 -4.51
N VAL A 157 5.85 12.04 -4.55
CA VAL A 157 6.15 11.25 -3.35
C VAL A 157 7.42 11.74 -2.69
N THR A 158 8.48 11.97 -3.46
CA THR A 158 9.75 12.44 -2.90
C THR A 158 9.63 13.86 -2.32
N ASN A 159 8.84 14.74 -2.95
CA ASN A 159 8.49 16.04 -2.39
C ASN A 159 7.73 15.91 -1.08
N PHE A 160 6.71 15.03 -1.02
CA PHE A 160 5.93 14.80 0.20
C PHE A 160 6.80 14.36 1.39
N LEU A 161 7.80 13.52 1.15
CA LEU A 161 8.74 13.04 2.19
C LEU A 161 9.90 14.01 2.47
N SER A 162 9.94 15.16 1.79
CA SER A 162 10.93 16.22 1.99
C SER A 162 10.33 17.48 2.64
N GLU A 163 9.02 17.48 2.93
CA GLU A 163 8.27 18.56 3.61
C GLU A 163 8.34 18.44 5.14
#